data_AF-A0A1S1Y3V5-F1
#
_entry.id   AF-A0A1S1Y3V5-F1
#
_cell.length_a   1.000
_cell.length_b   1.000
_cell.length_c   1.000
_cell.angle_alpha   90.00
_cell.angle_beta   90.00
_cell.angle_gamma   90.00
#
_symmetry.space_group_name_H-M   'P 1'
#
loop_
_entity.id
_entity.type
_entity.pdbx_description
1 polymer ?
#
loop_
_entity_poly.entity_id
_entity_poly.type
_entity_poly.pdbx_seq_one_letter_code
_entity_poly.pdbx_strand_id
1 'polypeptide(L)' 'MAGTTSAGMLRRIWEALNGETAYRRYLQHWQTHHADRESAPLSRKAFFAAETRRKWNGVKRCC' A
#
# COMPACT_ATOMS: atom_id res chain seq x y z
N MET A 1 14.68 24.51 -18.13
CA MET A 1 14.89 23.15 -17.56
C MET A 1 14.70 23.26 -16.06
N ALA A 2 13.51 22.94 -15.56
CA ALA A 2 13.16 23.17 -14.16
C ALA A 2 13.96 22.21 -13.27
N GLY A 3 14.91 22.75 -12.51
CA GLY A 3 15.67 21.99 -11.53
C GLY A 3 14.71 21.44 -10.48
N THR A 4 14.56 20.13 -10.45
CA THR A 4 13.95 19.45 -9.30
C THR A 4 14.85 19.71 -8.08
N THR A 5 14.45 20.65 -7.25
CA THR A 5 15.04 20.86 -5.92
C THR A 5 14.98 19.56 -5.13
N SER A 6 16.06 19.22 -4.43
CA SER A 6 16.22 17.96 -3.68
C SER A 6 15.04 17.65 -2.76
N ALA A 7 14.36 18.68 -2.22
CA ALA A 7 13.13 18.56 -1.45
C ALA A 7 11.96 17.91 -2.21
N GLY A 8 11.80 18.22 -3.51
CA GLY A 8 10.77 17.62 -4.36
C GLY A 8 11.03 16.14 -4.63
N MET A 9 12.30 15.74 -4.76
CA MET A 9 12.67 14.33 -4.93
C MET A 9 12.42 13.53 -3.64
N LEU A 10 12.83 14.08 -2.48
CA LEU A 10 12.59 13.44 -1.17
C LEU A 10 11.09 13.25 -0.88
N ARG A 11 10.26 14.24 -1.20
CA ARG A 11 8.79 14.13 -1.04
C ARG A 11 8.20 13.00 -1.88
N ARG A 12 8.63 12.87 -3.14
CA ARG A 12 8.14 11.79 -4.03
C ARG A 12 8.57 10.41 -3.54
N ILE A 13 9.79 10.30 -3.02
CA ILE A 13 10.29 9.06 -2.40
C ILE A 13 9.45 8.73 -1.16
N TRP A 14 9.21 9.71 -0.31
CA TRP A 14 8.35 9.54 0.87
C TRP A 14 6.94 9.09 0.49
N GLU A 15 6.29 9.76 -0.46
CA GLU A 15 4.96 9.38 -0.95
C GLU A 15 4.96 7.95 -1.52
N ALA A 16 6.01 7.55 -2.25
CA ALA A 16 6.12 6.20 -2.81
C ALA A 16 6.30 5.11 -1.73
N LEU A 17 6.96 5.44 -0.62
CA LEU A 17 7.25 4.52 0.48
C LEU A 17 6.19 4.55 1.59
N ASN A 18 5.35 5.58 1.63
CA ASN A 18 4.32 5.71 2.64
C ASN A 18 3.15 4.74 2.39
N GLY A 19 2.56 4.21 3.47
CA GLY A 19 1.53 3.18 3.40
C GLY A 19 0.32 3.57 2.54
N GLU A 20 0.01 4.85 2.43
CA GLU A 20 -1.09 5.36 1.58
C GLU A 20 -0.96 4.98 0.10
N THR A 21 0.25 4.85 -0.42
CA THR A 21 0.49 4.39 -1.79
C THR A 21 0.21 2.88 -1.94
N ALA A 22 0.44 2.08 -0.90
CA ALA A 22 0.11 0.66 -0.92
C ALA A 22 -1.40 0.42 -1.04
N TYR A 23 -2.21 1.15 -0.26
CA TYR A 23 -3.66 1.01 -0.31
C TYR A 23 -4.24 1.45 -1.67
N ARG A 24 -3.74 2.54 -2.25
CA ARG A 24 -4.16 2.97 -3.60
C ARG A 24 -3.85 1.92 -4.67
N ARG A 25 -2.65 1.33 -4.64
CA ARG A 25 -2.27 0.24 -5.55
C ARG A 25 -3.16 -0.99 -5.36
N TYR A 26 -3.50 -1.32 -4.12
CA TYR A 26 -4.46 -2.38 -3.82
C TYR A 26 -5.82 -2.11 -4.45
N LEU A 27 -6.38 -0.90 -4.31
CA LEU A 27 -7.66 -0.55 -4.92
C LEU A 27 -7.63 -0.67 -6.45
N GLN A 28 -6.54 -0.22 -7.08
CA GLN A 28 -6.38 -0.37 -8.53
C GLN A 28 -6.33 -1.85 -8.94
N HIS A 29 -5.56 -2.67 -8.23
CA HIS A 29 -5.52 -4.12 -8.48
C HIS A 29 -6.89 -4.77 -8.28
N TRP A 30 -7.59 -4.41 -7.19
CA TRP A 30 -8.92 -4.92 -6.91
C TRP A 30 -9.92 -4.56 -8.02
N GLN A 31 -9.91 -3.30 -8.46
CA GLN A 31 -10.78 -2.85 -9.55
C GLN A 31 -10.51 -3.61 -10.85
N THR A 32 -9.25 -3.90 -11.17
CA THR A 32 -8.87 -4.57 -12.42
C THR A 32 -9.13 -6.08 -12.41
N HIS A 33 -9.05 -6.75 -11.26
CA HIS A 33 -9.02 -8.21 -11.20
C HIS A 33 -10.14 -8.87 -10.38
N HIS A 34 -10.81 -8.12 -9.50
CA HIS A 34 -11.75 -8.67 -8.53
C HIS A 34 -13.12 -8.00 -8.55
N ALA A 35 -13.26 -6.80 -9.14
CA ALA A 35 -14.53 -6.06 -9.16
C ALA A 35 -15.67 -6.76 -9.90
N ASP A 36 -15.38 -7.72 -10.78
CA ASP A 36 -16.37 -8.54 -11.47
C ASP A 36 -16.88 -9.73 -10.63
N ARG A 37 -16.15 -10.12 -9.58
CA ARG A 37 -16.40 -11.33 -8.79
C ARG A 37 -16.70 -11.06 -7.31
N GLU A 38 -16.20 -9.95 -6.79
CA GLU A 38 -16.34 -9.55 -5.40
C GLU A 38 -17.20 -8.30 -5.27
N SER A 39 -17.95 -8.19 -4.18
CA SER A 39 -18.89 -7.10 -3.96
C SER A 39 -18.24 -5.78 -3.54
N ALA A 40 -17.11 -5.82 -2.81
CA ALA A 40 -16.40 -4.62 -2.37
C ALA A 40 -14.94 -4.91 -1.98
N PRO A 41 -14.03 -3.92 -2.12
CA PRO A 41 -12.66 -4.04 -1.60
C PRO A 41 -12.65 -3.98 -0.07
N LEU A 42 -11.55 -4.46 0.52
CA LEU A 42 -11.28 -4.30 1.94
C LEU A 42 -11.16 -2.81 2.31
N SER A 43 -11.68 -2.44 3.49
CA SER A 43 -11.39 -1.14 4.07
C SER A 43 -9.89 -0.96 4.32
N ARG A 44 -9.42 0.30 4.34
CA ARG A 44 -8.00 0.63 4.59
C ARG A 44 -7.44 -0.08 5.83
N LYS A 45 -8.17 -0.05 6.95
CA LYS A 45 -7.76 -0.72 8.20
C LYS A 45 -7.68 -2.24 8.03
N ALA A 46 -8.67 -2.83 7.36
CA ALA A 46 -8.70 -4.28 7.13
C ALA A 46 -7.56 -4.73 6.19
N PHE A 47 -7.27 -3.96 5.14
CA PHE A 47 -6.14 -4.20 4.24
C PHE A 47 -4.81 -4.25 5.00
N PHE A 48 -4.50 -3.25 5.82
CA PHE A 48 -3.24 -3.25 6.58
C PHE A 48 -3.19 -4.36 7.63
N ALA A 49 -4.30 -4.67 8.30
CA ALA A 49 -4.34 -5.78 9.24
C ALA A 49 -4.09 -7.13 8.53
N ALA A 50 -4.66 -7.32 7.33
CA ALA A 50 -4.44 -8.51 6.51
C ALA A 50 -3.01 -8.60 6.01
N GLU A 51 -2.42 -7.52 5.51
CA GLU A 51 -1.02 -7.50 5.06
C GLU A 51 -0.02 -7.69 6.21
N THR A 52 -0.27 -7.09 7.37
CA THR A 52 0.54 -7.35 8.58
C THR A 52 0.47 -8.82 8.95
N ARG A 53 -0.73 -9.41 9.03
CA ARG A 53 -0.86 -10.84 9.27
C ARG A 53 -0.16 -11.67 8.21
N ARG A 54 -0.33 -11.37 6.93
CA ARG A 54 0.33 -12.10 5.83
C ARG A 54 1.86 -12.06 5.94
N LYS A 55 2.43 -10.91 6.29
CA LYS A 55 3.89 -10.73 6.39
C LYS A 55 4.47 -11.32 7.66
N TRP A 56 3.74 -11.25 8.77
CA TRP A 56 4.28 -11.51 10.09
C TRP A 56 3.70 -12.76 10.76
N ASN A 57 2.59 -13.33 10.27
CA ASN A 57 2.11 -14.63 10.74
C ASN A 57 3.17 -15.69 10.44
N GLY A 58 3.77 -16.23 11.49
CA GLY A 58 4.85 -17.21 11.41
C GLY A 58 6.19 -16.70 11.92
N VAL A 59 6.36 -15.38 12.12
CA VAL A 59 7.49 -14.83 12.87
C VAL A 59 7.24 -15.07 14.35
N LYS A 60 7.91 -16.09 14.91
CA LYS A 60 7.79 -16.49 16.33
C LYS A 60 8.91 -15.94 17.21
N ARG A 61 9.80 -15.11 16.66
CA ARG A 61 10.90 -14.52 17.42
C ARG A 61 10.35 -13.29 18.14
N CYS A 62 10.65 -13.18 19.42
CA CYS A 62 10.17 -12.11 20.29
C CYS A 62 10.95 -10.79 20.16
N CYS A 63 11.69 -10.61 19.06
CA CYS A 63 12.51 -9.42 18.82
C CYS A 63 12.00 -8.59 17.65
#